data_AF-A0A1Y1KE57-F1
#
_entry.id   AF-A0A1Y1KE57-F1
#
_cell.length_a   1.000
_cell.length_b   1.000
_cell.length_c   1.000
_cell.angle_alpha   90.00
_cell.angle_beta   90.00
_cell.angle_gamma   90.00
#
_symmetry.space_group_name_H-M   'P 1'
#
loop_
_entity.id
_entity.type
_entity.pdbx_description
1 polymer ?
#
loop_
_entity_poly.entity_id
_entity_poly.type
_entity_poly.pdbx_seq_one_letter_code
_entity_poly.pdbx_strand_id
1 'polypeptide(L)'
;IICQAMALMCVKRFIQQKTISNVRTKVKVTLGHPLDVATGIEKRELLAIMAGNKHPFDDVGMERGPGTKDCPTEIPSAYDKRIVGCRCNEHVSSISYMWLHRGHPKRCECGYWFKLVYKAPV
;
A
#
# COMPACT_ATOMS: atom_id res chain seq x y z
N ILE A 1 88.50 -30.08 -16.17
CA ILE A 1 88.68 -29.58 -17.55
C ILE A 1 87.31 -29.13 -18.05
N ILE A 2 87.09 -27.81 -18.06
CA ILE A 2 86.47 -27.03 -19.14
C ILE A 2 84.99 -27.42 -19.43
N CYS A 3 84.00 -26.69 -18.88
CA CYS A 3 83.45 -25.46 -19.49
C CYS A 3 83.23 -25.67 -21.00
N GLN A 4 82.04 -25.90 -21.50
CA GLN A 4 81.30 -24.87 -22.24
C GLN A 4 80.05 -25.53 -22.84
N ALA A 5 78.87 -25.00 -22.52
CA ALA A 5 77.80 -24.73 -23.48
C ALA A 5 76.64 -24.07 -22.74
N MET A 6 76.73 -22.74 -22.64
CA MET A 6 75.57 -21.90 -22.41
C MET A 6 74.54 -22.12 -23.52
N ALA A 7 73.32 -22.49 -23.16
CA ALA A 7 72.15 -22.12 -23.94
C ALA A 7 71.02 -21.78 -22.98
N LEU A 8 70.76 -20.47 -22.91
CA LEU A 8 69.65 -19.77 -22.29
C LEU A 8 68.47 -20.65 -21.82
N MET A 9 68.37 -20.75 -20.50
CA MET A 9 67.27 -20.17 -19.71
C MET A 9 65.87 -20.17 -20.35
N CYS A 10 64.98 -20.89 -19.68
CA CYS A 10 63.60 -20.48 -19.41
C CYS A 10 62.56 -20.69 -20.52
N VAL A 11 62.22 -21.95 -20.83
CA VAL A 11 60.97 -22.23 -21.56
C VAL A 11 60.26 -23.47 -21.00
N LYS A 12 59.03 -23.23 -20.54
CA LYS A 12 57.93 -24.18 -20.27
C LYS A 12 57.97 -24.96 -18.96
N ARG A 13 57.90 -24.23 -17.84
CA ARG A 13 57.13 -24.71 -16.67
C ARG A 13 55.64 -24.43 -16.94
N PHE A 14 54.96 -25.45 -17.44
CA PHE A 14 53.52 -25.61 -17.33
C PHE A 14 53.17 -25.48 -15.83
N ILE A 15 52.39 -24.46 -15.44
CA ILE A 15 51.40 -24.44 -14.35
C ILE A 15 50.71 -23.08 -14.47
N GLN A 16 49.56 -23.15 -15.13
CA GLN A 16 48.41 -22.25 -15.10
C GLN A 16 48.56 -21.01 -14.19
N GLN A 17 48.86 -19.86 -14.81
CA GLN A 17 48.48 -18.58 -14.24
C GLN A 17 46.95 -18.58 -14.13
N LYS A 18 46.42 -18.90 -12.95
CA LYS A 18 45.02 -18.64 -12.63
C LYS A 18 44.83 -17.14 -12.69
N THR A 19 44.34 -16.64 -13.81
CA THR A 19 43.75 -15.31 -13.90
C THR A 19 42.57 -15.33 -12.93
N ILE A 20 42.75 -14.73 -11.75
CA ILE A 20 41.64 -14.42 -10.86
C ILE A 20 40.91 -13.26 -11.55
N SER A 21 40.07 -13.59 -12.52
CA SER A 21 39.06 -12.66 -12.99
C SER A 21 38.14 -12.41 -11.80
N ASN A 22 38.24 -11.23 -11.20
CA ASN A 22 37.21 -10.72 -10.30
C ASN A 22 35.93 -10.54 -11.12
N VAL A 23 35.20 -11.62 -11.34
CA VAL A 23 33.81 -11.57 -11.77
C VAL A 23 33.07 -11.03 -10.57
N ARG A 24 32.93 -9.70 -10.49
CA ARG A 24 31.92 -9.09 -9.64
C ARG A 24 30.60 -9.50 -10.25
N THR A 25 30.08 -10.65 -9.87
CA THR A 25 28.70 -11.05 -10.15
C THR A 25 27.87 -9.90 -9.62
N LYS A 26 27.28 -9.14 -10.54
CA LYS A 26 26.30 -8.12 -10.21
C LYS A 26 25.13 -8.90 -9.62
N VAL A 27 25.17 -9.17 -8.30
CA VAL A 27 24.06 -9.77 -7.59
C VAL A 27 22.93 -8.78 -7.81
N LYS A 28 22.00 -9.13 -8.71
CA LYS A 28 20.74 -8.42 -8.82
C LYS A 28 20.08 -8.65 -7.47
N VAL A 29 20.21 -7.68 -6.57
CA VAL A 29 19.40 -7.63 -5.37
C VAL A 29 18.00 -7.38 -5.87
N THR A 30 17.26 -8.45 -6.12
CA THR A 30 15.83 -8.38 -6.36
C THR A 30 15.21 -8.02 -5.03
N LEU A 31 14.66 -6.82 -4.92
CA LEU A 31 13.70 -6.53 -3.87
C LEU A 31 12.64 -7.64 -3.93
N GLY A 32 12.37 -8.29 -2.79
CA GLY A 32 11.39 -9.36 -2.68
C GLY A 32 10.00 -8.87 -3.10
N HIS A 33 9.03 -9.79 -3.19
CA HIS A 33 7.66 -9.39 -3.50
C HIS A 33 7.18 -8.33 -2.50
N PRO A 34 6.47 -7.27 -2.92
CA PRO A 34 6.08 -6.17 -2.04
C PRO A 34 5.37 -6.62 -0.75
N LEU A 35 4.61 -7.72 -0.77
CA LEU A 35 3.98 -8.30 0.43
C LEU A 35 4.96 -8.86 1.47
N ASP A 36 6.11 -9.36 1.02
CA ASP A 36 7.11 -9.99 1.87
C ASP A 36 7.96 -8.93 2.58
N VAL A 37 8.12 -7.77 1.93
CA VAL A 37 8.89 -6.64 2.43
C VAL A 37 8.02 -5.65 3.21
N ALA A 38 6.75 -5.46 2.81
CA ALA A 38 5.83 -4.56 3.49
C ALA A 38 5.55 -5.04 4.91
N THR A 39 5.45 -4.09 5.85
CA THR A 39 5.11 -4.35 7.26
C THR A 39 4.09 -3.33 7.76
N GLY A 40 3.51 -3.57 8.95
CA GLY A 40 2.59 -2.62 9.58
C GLY A 40 1.30 -2.39 8.78
N ILE A 41 0.92 -1.11 8.65
CA ILE A 41 -0.33 -0.67 7.98
C ILE A 41 -0.27 -0.96 6.48
N GLU A 42 0.87 -0.73 5.84
CA GLU A 42 1.06 -0.98 4.41
C GLU A 42 0.80 -2.44 4.05
N LYS A 43 1.28 -3.39 4.87
CA LYS A 43 1.00 -4.81 4.64
C LYS A 43 -0.48 -5.14 4.79
N ARG A 44 -1.17 -4.55 5.77
CA ARG A 44 -2.61 -4.75 5.99
C ARG A 44 -3.43 -4.23 4.82
N GLU A 45 -3.06 -3.07 4.30
CA GLU A 45 -3.66 -2.49 3.11
C GLU A 45 -3.54 -3.43 1.90
N LEU A 46 -2.32 -3.89 1.61
CA LEU A 46 -2.07 -4.79 0.48
C LEU A 46 -2.84 -6.11 0.61
N LEU A 47 -2.90 -6.70 1.81
CA LEU A 47 -3.67 -7.93 2.06
C LEU A 47 -5.18 -7.70 1.88
N ALA A 48 -5.70 -6.56 2.33
CA ALA A 48 -7.12 -6.22 2.16
C ALA A 48 -7.50 -5.98 0.70
N ILE A 49 -6.62 -5.32 -0.06
CA ILE A 49 -6.78 -5.14 -1.52
C ILE A 49 -6.77 -6.49 -2.22
N MET A 50 -5.86 -7.41 -1.85
CA MET A 50 -5.83 -8.77 -2.39
C MET A 50 -7.08 -9.58 -2.04
N ALA A 51 -7.67 -9.36 -0.87
CA ALA A 51 -8.96 -9.95 -0.48
C ALA A 51 -10.18 -9.35 -1.22
N GLY A 52 -9.94 -8.36 -2.11
CA GLY A 52 -10.98 -7.72 -2.92
C GLY A 52 -11.53 -6.42 -2.35
N ASN A 53 -11.07 -5.98 -1.17
CA ASN A 53 -11.45 -4.69 -0.60
C ASN A 53 -10.53 -3.58 -1.12
N LYS A 54 -10.98 -2.86 -2.16
CA LYS A 54 -10.19 -1.81 -2.83
C LYS A 54 -9.82 -0.64 -1.93
N HIS A 55 -10.68 -0.30 -0.96
CA HIS A 55 -10.57 0.89 -0.11
C HIS A 55 -10.69 0.49 1.37
N PRO A 56 -9.68 -0.19 1.93
CA PRO A 56 -9.74 -0.69 3.31
C PRO A 56 -9.85 0.42 4.35
N PHE A 57 -9.28 1.60 4.07
CA PHE A 57 -9.25 2.75 4.96
C PHE A 57 -10.23 3.88 4.59
N ASP A 58 -11.23 3.59 3.74
CA ASP A 58 -12.24 4.56 3.29
C ASP A 58 -11.63 5.86 2.69
N ASP A 59 -10.61 5.71 1.84
CA ASP A 59 -9.88 6.79 1.15
C ASP A 59 -10.70 7.50 0.07
N VAL A 60 -11.82 6.91 -0.35
CA VAL A 60 -12.73 7.47 -1.35
C VAL A 60 -14.03 7.94 -0.70
N GLY A 61 -14.51 9.10 -1.14
CA GLY A 61 -15.82 9.62 -0.73
C GLY A 61 -16.95 8.69 -1.17
N MET A 62 -17.88 8.41 -0.26
CA MET A 62 -19.07 7.62 -0.59
C MET A 62 -20.09 8.46 -1.34
N GLU A 63 -20.72 7.85 -2.34
CA GLU A 63 -21.88 8.43 -3.00
C GLU A 63 -23.11 8.40 -2.08
N ARG A 64 -23.97 9.40 -2.22
CA ARG A 64 -25.21 9.45 -1.44
C ARG A 64 -26.19 8.43 -2.01
N GLY A 65 -26.83 7.67 -1.10
CA GLY A 65 -27.98 6.85 -1.44
C GLY A 65 -29.26 7.67 -1.58
N PRO A 66 -30.45 7.03 -1.60
CA PRO A 66 -31.74 7.73 -1.65
C PRO A 66 -31.96 8.67 -0.45
N GLY A 67 -31.39 8.32 0.71
CA GLY A 67 -31.34 9.16 1.92
C GLY A 67 -32.70 9.66 2.40
N THR A 68 -33.74 8.85 2.21
CA THR A 68 -35.05 9.06 2.83
C THR A 68 -35.01 8.67 4.31
N LYS A 69 -36.07 9.00 5.07
CA LYS A 69 -36.15 8.65 6.48
C LYS A 69 -36.12 7.13 6.71
N ASP A 70 -36.80 6.38 5.83
CA ASP A 70 -36.90 4.92 5.90
C ASP A 70 -35.64 4.24 5.35
N CYS A 71 -35.01 4.83 4.33
CA CYS A 71 -33.77 4.35 3.71
C CYS A 71 -32.65 5.40 3.80
N PRO A 72 -32.08 5.64 5.00
CA PRO A 72 -31.01 6.61 5.20
C PRO A 72 -29.71 6.14 4.54
N THR A 73 -28.81 7.07 4.22
CA THR A 73 -27.46 6.73 3.76
C THR A 73 -26.65 6.12 4.90
N GLU A 74 -26.14 4.92 4.68
CA GLU A 74 -25.36 4.18 5.67
C GLU A 74 -23.90 4.59 5.64
N ILE A 75 -23.40 5.06 6.79
CA ILE A 75 -22.01 5.52 6.95
C ILE A 75 -21.28 4.51 7.84
N PRO A 76 -20.31 3.74 7.32
CA PRO A 76 -19.51 2.83 8.13
C PRO A 76 -18.67 3.61 9.15
N SER A 77 -18.53 3.07 10.35
CA SER A 77 -17.59 3.56 11.36
C SER A 77 -17.20 2.45 12.33
N ALA A 78 -15.95 2.46 12.78
CA ALA A 78 -15.48 1.58 13.85
C ALA A 78 -15.85 2.10 15.25
N TYR A 79 -16.33 3.35 15.36
CA TYR A 79 -16.65 4.02 16.62
C TYR A 79 -18.13 4.36 16.73
N ASP A 80 -18.56 4.80 17.91
CA ASP A 80 -19.97 5.21 18.16
C ASP A 80 -20.35 6.56 17.54
N LYS A 81 -19.36 7.33 17.08
CA LYS A 81 -19.58 8.63 16.44
C LYS A 81 -18.57 8.88 15.31
N ARG A 82 -19.02 9.48 14.21
CA ARG A 82 -18.18 9.91 13.06
C ARG A 82 -18.63 11.28 12.59
N ILE A 83 -17.68 12.12 12.18
CA ILE A 83 -17.98 13.37 11.49
C ILE A 83 -18.32 13.04 10.03
N VAL A 84 -19.44 13.57 9.55
CA VAL A 84 -19.87 13.47 8.16
C VAL A 84 -19.84 14.86 7.54
N GLY A 85 -19.14 14.99 6.41
CA GLY A 85 -19.19 16.18 5.55
C GLY A 85 -20.12 15.92 4.38
N CYS A 86 -21.26 16.61 4.31
CA CYS A 86 -22.20 16.50 3.20
C CYS A 86 -22.03 17.69 2.25
N ARG A 87 -21.71 17.39 0.99
CA ARG A 87 -21.81 18.34 -0.11
C ARG A 87 -23.27 18.37 -0.59
N CYS A 88 -24.03 19.38 -0.16
CA CYS A 88 -25.46 19.45 -0.42
C CYS A 88 -25.79 19.53 -1.92
N ASN A 89 -25.10 20.42 -2.62
CA ASN A 89 -25.23 20.65 -4.06
C ASN A 89 -23.83 20.65 -4.70
N GLU A 90 -23.74 20.28 -5.97
CA GLU A 90 -22.46 20.22 -6.68
C GLU A 90 -21.78 21.58 -6.84
N HIS A 91 -22.58 22.65 -7.01
CA HIS A 91 -22.08 24.02 -7.20
C HIS A 91 -21.74 24.74 -5.90
N VAL A 92 -22.04 24.15 -4.74
CA VAL A 92 -21.79 24.79 -3.44
C VAL A 92 -20.37 24.44 -2.97
N SER A 93 -19.59 25.48 -2.68
CA SER A 93 -18.21 25.36 -2.20
C SER A 93 -18.12 25.07 -0.69
N SER A 94 -19.21 25.25 0.05
CA SER A 94 -19.27 24.93 1.48
C SER A 94 -19.69 23.48 1.71
N ILE A 95 -19.09 22.87 2.74
CA ILE A 95 -19.40 21.51 3.20
C ILE A 95 -20.13 21.64 4.53
N SER A 96 -21.32 21.04 4.64
CA SER A 96 -22.04 20.98 5.91
C SER A 96 -21.49 19.80 6.72
N TYR A 97 -20.92 20.10 7.88
CA TYR A 97 -20.34 19.10 8.78
C TYR A 97 -21.29 18.79 9.93
N MET A 98 -21.41 17.51 10.25
CA MET A 98 -22.23 17.07 11.38
C MET A 98 -21.65 15.84 12.07
N TRP A 99 -21.82 15.81 13.39
CA TRP A 99 -21.63 14.58 14.17
C TRP A 99 -22.80 13.63 13.96
N LEU A 100 -22.48 12.40 13.55
CA LEU A 100 -23.43 11.30 13.45
C LEU A 100 -23.14 10.29 14.56
N HIS A 101 -24.18 9.90 15.29
CA HIS A 101 -24.08 8.98 16.43
C HIS A 101 -24.73 7.63 16.08
N ARG A 102 -24.21 6.55 16.65
CA ARG A 102 -24.77 5.21 16.49
C ARG A 102 -26.21 5.15 17.01
N GLY A 103 -27.11 4.58 16.22
CA GLY A 103 -28.53 4.41 16.57
C GLY A 103 -29.40 5.66 16.41
N HIS A 104 -28.82 6.85 16.22
CA HIS A 104 -29.58 8.08 16.03
C HIS A 104 -29.35 8.64 14.61
N PRO A 105 -30.25 8.35 13.64
CA PRO A 105 -30.10 8.88 12.30
C PRO A 105 -30.27 10.40 12.32
N LYS A 106 -29.41 11.11 11.59
CA LYS A 106 -29.38 12.57 11.56
C LYS A 106 -29.67 13.07 10.15
N ARG A 107 -30.43 14.16 10.07
CA ARG A 107 -30.74 14.85 8.82
C ARG A 107 -29.75 15.99 8.58
N CYS A 108 -29.24 16.09 7.35
CA CYS A 108 -28.47 17.26 6.91
C CYS A 108 -29.41 18.41 6.50
N GLU A 109 -28.86 19.61 6.30
CA GLU A 109 -29.58 20.80 5.82
C GLU A 109 -30.25 20.58 4.46
N CYS A 110 -29.66 19.75 3.59
CA CYS A 110 -30.23 19.35 2.32
C CYS A 110 -31.41 18.37 2.41
N GLY A 111 -31.78 17.94 3.62
CA GLY A 111 -32.92 17.03 3.85
C GLY A 111 -32.59 15.54 3.80
N TYR A 112 -31.40 15.15 3.33
CA TYR A 112 -30.97 13.76 3.30
C TYR A 112 -30.68 13.22 4.71
N TRP A 113 -31.05 11.96 4.93
CA TRP A 113 -30.83 11.24 6.18
C TRP A 113 -29.59 10.36 6.11
N PHE A 114 -28.88 10.30 7.24
CA PHE A 114 -27.68 9.49 7.42
C PHE A 114 -27.78 8.66 8.68
N LYS A 115 -27.27 7.43 8.64
CA LYS A 115 -27.24 6.48 9.75
C LYS A 115 -25.85 5.87 9.86
N LEU A 116 -25.33 5.75 11.08
CA LEU A 116 -24.06 5.10 11.33
C LEU A 116 -24.23 3.58 11.35
N VAL A 117 -23.36 2.86 10.64
CA VAL A 117 -23.27 1.39 10.65
C VAL A 117 -21.90 0.99 11.18
N TYR A 118 -21.87 -0.04 12.03
CA TYR A 118 -20.61 -0.52 12.57
C TYR A 118 -19.82 -1.31 11.51
N LYS A 119 -18.56 -0.92 11.28
CA LYS A 119 -17.59 -1.62 10.42
C LYS A 119 -16.34 -1.91 11.25
N ALA A 120 -15.88 -3.15 11.25
CA ALA A 120 -14.65 -3.51 11.96
C ALA A 120 -13.44 -2.76 11.37
N PRO A 121 -12.50 -2.28 12.21
CA PRO A 121 -11.26 -1.69 11.71
C PRO A 121 -10.37 -2.75 11.05
N VAL A 122 -9.67 -2.36 10.00
CA VAL A 122 -8.68 -3.19 9.26
C VAL A 122 -7.29 -3.07 9.90
#